data_AF-A0AAI8GSW2-F1
#
_entry.id   AF-A0AAI8GSW2-F1
#
_cell.length_a   1.000
_cell.length_b   1.000
_cell.length_c   1.000
_cell.angle_alpha   90.00
_cell.angle_beta   90.00
_cell.angle_gamma   90.00
#
_symmetry.space_group_name_H-M   'P 1'
#
loop_
_entity.id
_entity.type
_entity.pdbx_description
1 polymer ?
#
loop_
_entity_poly.entity_id
_entity_poly.type
_entity_poly.pdbx_seq_one_letter_code
_entity_poly.pdbx_strand_id
1 'polypeptide(L)'
;MSENEQNPFQQTSTHSTYEDVSQHIDTTDDDRLFGMLIYLTSFFASFFAPLIIWLIKRENSPFVDKIGKDYLNFFISYTIWGLVASLLCLILVGFILIPILAILAFVFTVIGAIKAYNGETYLPPLSIRMIK
;
A
#
# COMPACT_ATOMS: atom_id res chain seq x y z
N MET A 1 21.99 53.60 -27.05
CA MET A 1 22.30 53.80 -25.63
C MET A 1 21.01 53.62 -24.85
N SER A 2 21.11 52.92 -23.70
CA SER A 2 20.08 52.38 -22.79
C SER A 2 19.36 51.12 -23.30
N GLU A 3 19.88 49.92 -23.05
CA GLU A 3 19.74 49.13 -21.79
C GLU A 3 18.27 48.85 -21.44
N ASN A 4 17.82 47.63 -21.74
CA ASN A 4 16.82 46.94 -20.94
C ASN A 4 17.54 45.74 -20.33
N GLU A 5 17.83 45.91 -19.05
CA GLU A 5 18.48 44.96 -18.15
C GLU A 5 17.90 43.55 -18.27
N GLN A 6 18.76 42.61 -18.65
CA GLN A 6 18.56 41.20 -18.31
C GLN A 6 18.42 41.10 -16.79
N ASN A 7 17.19 40.94 -16.33
CA ASN A 7 16.88 40.61 -14.94
C ASN A 7 17.50 39.24 -14.60
N PRO A 8 18.47 39.14 -13.67
CA PRO A 8 19.14 37.88 -13.37
C PRO A 8 18.32 36.89 -12.52
N PHE A 9 17.04 37.19 -12.23
CA PHE A 9 16.21 36.39 -11.31
C PHE A 9 15.12 35.54 -11.99
N GLN A 10 15.13 35.38 -13.31
CA GLN A 10 14.20 34.47 -14.02
C GLN A 10 14.71 33.01 -14.11
N GLN A 11 15.51 32.57 -13.14
CA GLN A 11 15.81 31.15 -12.92
C GLN A 11 15.48 30.79 -11.47
N THR A 12 14.19 30.78 -11.14
CA THR A 12 13.72 29.96 -10.02
C THR A 12 12.91 28.85 -10.62
N SER A 13 13.47 27.65 -10.56
CA SER A 13 12.90 26.38 -11.00
C SER A 13 11.51 26.17 -10.40
N THR A 14 10.46 26.52 -11.13
CA THR A 14 9.09 26.11 -10.82
C THR A 14 8.63 25.00 -11.76
N HIS A 15 9.55 24.08 -12.08
CA HIS A 15 9.25 22.80 -12.72
C HIS A 15 9.68 21.71 -11.72
N SER A 16 8.76 20.84 -11.32
CA SER A 16 8.73 20.02 -10.07
C SER A 16 8.05 20.81 -8.96
N THR A 17 6.85 20.42 -8.49
CA THR A 17 6.79 19.38 -7.44
C THR A 17 5.42 18.68 -7.32
N TYR A 18 4.43 18.92 -8.19
CA TYR A 18 3.06 18.39 -7.93
C TYR A 18 2.37 17.58 -9.03
N GLU A 19 2.95 17.36 -10.22
CA GLU A 19 2.28 16.58 -11.29
C GLU A 19 2.95 15.26 -11.70
N ASP A 20 4.15 14.92 -11.21
CA ASP A 20 4.90 13.75 -11.71
C ASP A 20 5.34 12.74 -10.63
N VAL A 21 4.51 12.53 -9.60
CA VAL A 21 4.68 11.39 -8.68
C VAL A 21 3.47 10.45 -8.71
N SER A 22 2.64 10.56 -9.74
CA SER A 22 1.90 9.39 -10.23
C SER A 22 2.91 8.59 -11.03
N GLN A 23 3.72 7.75 -10.35
CA GLN A 23 4.56 6.78 -11.02
C GLN A 23 3.65 5.91 -11.90
N HIS A 24 3.54 6.27 -13.17
CA HIS A 24 2.94 5.44 -14.19
C HIS A 24 3.96 4.33 -14.43
N ILE A 25 4.04 3.37 -13.50
CA ILE A 25 4.61 2.07 -13.81
C ILE A 25 3.78 1.59 -15.00
N ASP A 26 4.40 1.33 -16.14
CA ASP A 26 3.75 0.66 -17.27
C ASP A 26 3.18 -0.67 -16.76
N THR A 27 1.95 -0.60 -16.30
CA THR A 27 1.22 -1.67 -15.64
C THR A 27 0.32 -2.23 -16.70
N THR A 28 0.63 -3.45 -17.14
CA THR A 28 -0.28 -4.21 -17.99
C THR A 28 -1.59 -4.41 -17.22
N ASP A 29 -2.74 -4.41 -17.89
CA ASP A 29 -4.05 -4.60 -17.25
C ASP A 29 -4.06 -5.86 -16.35
N ASP A 30 -3.36 -6.91 -16.78
CA ASP A 30 -3.12 -8.12 -16.00
C ASP A 30 -2.49 -7.84 -14.63
N ASP A 31 -1.49 -6.97 -14.55
CA ASP A 31 -0.79 -6.66 -13.29
C ASP A 31 -1.69 -5.94 -12.29
N ARG A 32 -2.58 -5.09 -12.78
CA ARG A 32 -3.61 -4.42 -11.96
C ARG A 32 -4.62 -5.43 -11.42
N LEU A 33 -5.05 -6.37 -12.26
CA LEU A 33 -5.93 -7.46 -11.87
C LEU A 33 -5.27 -8.36 -10.82
N PHE A 34 -4.01 -8.74 -10.98
CA PHE A 34 -3.27 -9.53 -9.99
C PHE A 34 -3.10 -8.78 -8.67
N GLY A 35 -2.80 -7.48 -8.71
CA GLY A 35 -2.73 -6.62 -7.53
C GLY A 35 -4.06 -6.58 -6.76
N MET A 36 -5.17 -6.40 -7.47
CA MET A 36 -6.52 -6.45 -6.88
C MET A 36 -6.83 -7.84 -6.32
N LEU A 37 -6.44 -8.91 -7.03
CA LEU A 37 -6.69 -10.30 -6.65
C LEU A 37 -6.02 -10.65 -5.32
N ILE A 38 -4.85 -10.10 -5.01
CA ILE A 38 -4.20 -10.25 -3.70
C ILE A 38 -5.15 -9.76 -2.59
N TYR A 39 -5.68 -8.54 -2.69
CA TYR A 39 -6.60 -8.03 -1.68
C TYR A 39 -7.96 -8.76 -1.66
N LEU A 40 -8.49 -9.16 -2.81
CA LEU A 40 -9.75 -9.90 -2.91
C LEU A 40 -9.66 -11.30 -2.30
N THR A 41 -8.57 -12.02 -2.57
CA THR A 41 -8.34 -13.36 -2.03
C THR A 41 -8.04 -13.35 -0.54
N SER A 42 -7.50 -12.25 -0.01
CA SER A 42 -7.38 -12.02 1.43
C SER A 42 -8.73 -12.05 2.16
N PHE A 43 -9.86 -11.87 1.45
CA PHE A 43 -11.19 -11.94 2.04
C PHE A 43 -11.64 -13.37 2.33
N PHE A 44 -11.26 -14.31 1.46
CA PHE A 44 -11.67 -15.71 1.54
C PHE A 44 -10.61 -16.60 2.19
N ALA A 45 -9.34 -16.27 1.99
CA ALA A 45 -8.20 -17.01 2.50
C ALA A 45 -7.14 -15.99 2.95
N SER A 46 -7.31 -15.47 4.17
CA SER A 46 -6.63 -14.29 4.71
C SER A 46 -5.10 -14.30 4.72
N PHE A 47 -4.44 -15.39 4.39
CA PHE A 47 -2.98 -15.45 4.40
C PHE A 47 -2.39 -16.19 3.20
N PHE A 48 -2.78 -17.45 2.98
CA PHE A 48 -2.12 -18.29 1.99
C PHE A 48 -2.43 -17.88 0.54
N ALA A 49 -3.68 -17.55 0.22
CA ALA A 49 -4.05 -17.21 -1.15
C ALA A 49 -3.35 -15.95 -1.68
N PRO A 50 -3.38 -14.79 -0.98
CA PRO A 50 -2.66 -13.60 -1.43
C PRO A 50 -1.15 -13.82 -1.50
N LEU A 51 -0.58 -14.59 -0.55
CA LEU A 51 0.84 -14.90 -0.53
C LEU A 51 1.26 -15.75 -1.75
N ILE A 52 0.48 -16.77 -2.09
CA ILE A 52 0.73 -17.65 -3.25
C ILE A 52 0.64 -16.86 -4.55
N ILE A 53 -0.40 -16.02 -4.70
CA ILE A 53 -0.60 -15.18 -5.88
C ILE A 53 0.57 -14.20 -6.05
N TRP A 54 0.98 -13.56 -4.96
CA TRP A 54 2.15 -12.68 -4.98
C TRP A 54 3.41 -13.45 -5.36
N LEU A 55 3.66 -14.62 -4.76
CA LEU A 55 4.89 -15.38 -5.02
C LEU A 55 5.00 -15.83 -6.49
N ILE A 56 3.88 -16.14 -7.15
CA ILE A 56 3.85 -16.53 -8.56
C ILE A 56 4.11 -15.31 -9.48
N LYS A 57 3.51 -14.16 -9.17
CA LYS A 57 3.51 -13.00 -10.08
C LYS A 57 4.64 -12.00 -9.80
N ARG A 58 5.28 -12.05 -8.62
CA ARG A 58 6.32 -11.09 -8.21
C ARG A 58 7.55 -11.03 -9.12
N GLU A 59 7.96 -12.15 -9.73
CA GLU A 59 9.11 -12.17 -10.62
C GLU A 59 8.79 -11.55 -11.99
N ASN A 60 7.50 -11.53 -12.34
CA ASN A 60 7.01 -11.09 -13.64
C ASN A 60 6.68 -9.58 -13.68
N SER A 61 6.37 -8.98 -12.53
CA SER A 61 6.00 -7.56 -12.47
C SER A 61 6.51 -6.88 -11.19
N PRO A 62 7.33 -5.81 -11.30
CA PRO A 62 7.78 -5.06 -10.13
C PRO A 62 6.62 -4.35 -9.41
N PHE A 63 5.52 -4.06 -10.11
CA PHE A 63 4.30 -3.51 -9.52
C PHE A 63 3.65 -4.51 -8.56
N VAL A 64 3.47 -5.75 -9.02
CA VAL A 64 2.87 -6.81 -8.21
C VAL A 64 3.79 -7.22 -7.07
N ASP A 65 5.12 -7.24 -7.28
CA ASP A 65 6.09 -7.44 -6.18
C ASP A 65 5.89 -6.38 -5.09
N LYS A 66 5.78 -5.11 -5.48
CA LYS A 66 5.54 -4.00 -4.53
C LYS A 66 4.19 -4.12 -3.82
N ILE A 67 3.10 -4.40 -4.52
CA ILE A 67 1.78 -4.58 -3.90
C ILE A 67 1.80 -5.71 -2.87
N GLY A 68 2.34 -6.88 -3.22
CA GLY A 68 2.33 -7.98 -2.27
C GLY A 68 3.30 -7.78 -1.11
N LYS A 69 4.42 -7.06 -1.29
CA LYS A 69 5.24 -6.60 -0.16
C LYS A 69 4.47 -5.66 0.77
N ASP A 70 3.73 -4.70 0.20
CA ASP A 70 2.91 -3.75 0.95
C ASP A 70 1.78 -4.48 1.71
N TYR A 71 1.12 -5.45 1.07
CA TYR A 71 0.12 -6.33 1.68
C TYR A 71 0.71 -7.19 2.81
N LEU A 72 1.86 -7.82 2.61
CA LEU A 72 2.50 -8.66 3.64
C LEU A 72 2.92 -7.83 4.85
N ASN A 73 3.51 -6.66 4.62
CA ASN A 73 3.86 -5.72 5.68
C ASN A 73 2.62 -5.34 6.50
N PHE A 74 1.49 -5.07 5.84
CA PHE A 74 0.21 -4.82 6.49
C PHE A 74 -0.29 -6.03 7.29
N PHE A 75 -0.35 -7.22 6.67
CA PHE A 75 -0.87 -8.43 7.30
C PHE A 75 -0.08 -8.80 8.56
N ILE A 76 1.25 -8.77 8.48
CA ILE A 76 2.13 -9.12 9.60
C ILE A 76 1.98 -8.09 10.72
N SER A 77 1.95 -6.81 10.40
CA SER A 77 1.76 -5.74 11.39
C SER A 77 0.43 -5.88 12.12
N TYR A 78 -0.67 -6.07 11.39
CA TYR A 78 -2.00 -6.25 11.96
C TYR A 78 -2.14 -7.54 12.77
N THR A 79 -1.44 -8.61 12.36
CA THR A 79 -1.36 -9.84 13.14
C THR A 79 -0.66 -9.61 14.48
N ILE A 80 0.46 -8.87 14.49
CA ILE A 80 1.16 -8.50 15.73
C ILE A 80 0.26 -7.65 16.62
N TRP A 81 -0.38 -6.61 16.08
CA TRP A 81 -1.34 -5.80 16.84
C TRP A 81 -2.50 -6.63 17.39
N GLY A 82 -3.01 -7.59 16.62
CA GLY A 82 -4.04 -8.54 17.05
C GLY A 82 -3.58 -9.45 18.19
N LEU A 83 -2.34 -9.95 18.15
CA LEU A 83 -1.76 -10.75 19.23
C LEU A 83 -1.59 -9.94 20.53
N VAL A 84 -1.11 -8.69 20.42
CA VAL A 84 -1.01 -7.77 21.56
C VAL A 84 -2.40 -7.45 22.13
N ALA A 85 -3.38 -7.18 21.27
CA ALA A 85 -4.77 -6.94 21.67
C ALA A 85 -5.41 -8.17 22.34
N SER A 86 -5.11 -9.37 21.84
CA SER A 86 -5.54 -10.64 22.43
C SER A 86 -4.95 -10.84 23.84
N LEU A 87 -3.67 -10.51 24.04
CA LEU A 87 -3.06 -10.55 25.37
C LEU A 87 -3.70 -9.52 26.32
N LEU A 88 -4.04 -8.33 25.82
CA LEU A 88 -4.80 -7.30 26.54
C LEU A 88 -6.25 -7.72 26.84
N CYS A 89 -6.77 -8.77 26.21
CA CYS A 89 -8.10 -9.31 26.51
C CYS A 89 -8.20 -9.87 27.92
N LEU A 90 -7.07 -10.29 28.52
CA LEU A 90 -6.98 -10.68 29.94
C LEU A 90 -7.38 -9.53 30.89
N ILE A 91 -7.31 -8.28 30.43
CA ILE A 91 -7.65 -7.05 31.17
C ILE A 91 -9.03 -6.51 30.71
N LEU A 92 -9.82 -7.29 29.97
CA LEU A 92 -11.07 -6.91 29.27
C LEU A 92 -10.94 -5.81 28.20
N VAL A 93 -9.86 -5.04 28.18
CA VAL A 93 -9.60 -3.98 27.17
C VAL A 93 -9.49 -4.58 25.76
N GLY A 94 -8.95 -5.79 25.62
CA GLY A 94 -8.82 -6.47 24.33
C GLY A 94 -10.16 -6.69 23.61
N PHE A 95 -11.28 -6.82 24.35
CA PHE A 95 -12.59 -7.09 23.75
C PHE A 95 -13.12 -5.90 22.92
N ILE A 96 -12.75 -4.67 23.28
CA ILE A 96 -13.10 -3.47 22.49
C ILE A 96 -12.07 -3.22 21.37
N LEU A 97 -10.80 -3.59 21.60
CA LEU A 97 -9.71 -3.29 20.68
C LEU A 97 -9.71 -4.21 19.45
N ILE A 98 -10.02 -5.50 19.63
CA ILE A 98 -10.11 -6.48 18.53
C ILE A 98 -11.10 -6.06 17.43
N PRO A 99 -12.37 -5.70 17.72
CA PRO A 99 -13.30 -5.31 16.66
C PRO A 99 -12.88 -4.00 15.97
N ILE A 100 -12.27 -3.06 16.70
CA ILE A 100 -11.71 -1.83 16.10
C ILE A 100 -10.60 -2.18 15.09
N LEU A 101 -9.66 -3.03 15.48
CA LEU A 101 -8.59 -3.51 14.59
C LEU A 101 -9.15 -4.27 13.38
N ALA A 102 -10.18 -5.09 13.57
CA ALA A 102 -10.82 -5.85 12.50
C ALA A 102 -11.48 -4.92 11.47
N ILE A 103 -12.21 -3.90 11.92
CA ILE A 103 -12.82 -2.90 11.02
C ILE A 103 -11.74 -2.13 10.27
N LEU A 104 -10.68 -1.71 10.97
CA LEU A 104 -9.59 -0.96 10.35
C LEU A 104 -8.85 -1.80 9.29
N ALA A 105 -8.58 -3.08 9.59
CA ALA A 105 -7.98 -4.01 8.65
C ALA A 105 -8.88 -4.23 7.42
N PHE A 106 -10.19 -4.37 7.62
CA PHE A 106 -11.17 -4.50 6.55
C PHE A 106 -11.16 -3.26 5.63
N VAL A 107 -11.24 -2.06 6.20
CA VAL A 107 -11.23 -0.80 5.43
C VAL A 107 -9.93 -0.67 4.63
N PHE A 108 -8.79 -0.98 5.23
CA PHE A 108 -7.50 -0.90 4.54
C PHE A 108 -7.32 -1.95 3.44
N THR A 109 -7.91 -3.14 3.61
CA THR A 109 -7.95 -4.16 2.56
C THR A 109 -8.75 -3.66 1.35
N VAL A 110 -9.90 -3.02 1.59
CA VAL A 110 -10.74 -2.45 0.51
C VAL A 110 -10.03 -1.31 -0.21
N ILE A 111 -9.42 -0.37 0.53
CA ILE A 111 -8.66 0.74 -0.06
C ILE A 111 -7.46 0.21 -0.86
N GLY A 112 -6.76 -0.79 -0.34
CA GLY A 112 -5.66 -1.45 -1.03
C GLY A 112 -6.11 -2.10 -2.34
N ALA A 113 -7.26 -2.79 -2.35
CA ALA A 113 -7.84 -3.38 -3.56
C ALA A 113 -8.14 -2.32 -4.63
N ILE A 114 -8.79 -1.22 -4.24
CA ILE A 114 -9.16 -0.12 -5.15
C ILE A 114 -7.90 0.54 -5.72
N LYS A 115 -6.90 0.80 -4.86
CA LYS A 115 -5.64 1.42 -5.31
C LYS A 115 -4.84 0.51 -6.23
N ALA A 116 -4.77 -0.79 -5.91
CA ALA A 116 -4.13 -1.78 -6.78
C ALA A 116 -4.79 -1.84 -8.17
N TYR A 117 -6.12 -1.76 -8.23
CA TYR A 117 -6.85 -1.70 -9.49
C TYR A 117 -6.51 -0.43 -10.31
N ASN A 118 -6.33 0.71 -9.63
CA ASN A 118 -5.93 1.97 -10.27
C ASN A 118 -4.45 2.00 -10.70
N GLY A 119 -3.67 0.94 -10.49
CA GLY A 119 -2.23 0.97 -10.76
C GLY A 119 -1.43 1.73 -9.70
N GLU A 120 -2.03 2.03 -8.55
CA GLU A 120 -1.37 2.68 -7.42
C GLU A 120 -0.96 1.66 -6.37
N THR A 121 0.05 2.02 -5.58
CA THR A 121 0.47 1.21 -4.43
C THR A 121 0.03 1.86 -3.12
N TYR A 122 -0.39 1.03 -2.17
CA TYR A 122 -0.93 1.49 -0.90
C TYR A 122 -0.27 0.75 0.26
N LEU A 123 0.46 1.49 1.09
CA LEU A 123 0.79 1.02 2.44
C LEU A 123 -0.22 1.59 3.42
N PRO A 124 -0.97 0.73 4.12
CA PRO A 124 -1.85 1.18 5.18
C PRO A 124 -1.04 1.81 6.32
N PRO A 125 -1.51 2.94 6.89
CA PRO A 125 -0.91 3.49 8.09
C PRO A 125 -0.98 2.45 9.22
N LEU A 126 0.03 2.42 10.10
CA LEU A 126 0.29 1.38 11.12
C LEU A 126 0.98 0.10 10.61
N SER A 127 1.27 -0.01 9.32
CA SER A 127 2.06 -1.11 8.76
C SER A 127 3.56 -0.85 8.89
N ILE A 128 4.26 -1.74 9.58
CA ILE A 128 5.73 -1.74 9.68
C ILE A 128 6.29 -2.26 8.36
N ARG A 129 7.18 -1.49 7.73
CA ARG A 129 7.90 -1.91 6.52
C ARG A 129 8.98 -2.91 6.88
N MET A 130 8.63 -4.20 6.89
CA MET A 130 9.60 -5.27 7.14
C MET A 130 10.30 -5.71 5.86
N ILE A 131 9.58 -5.68 4.73
CA ILE A 131 10.10 -6.05 3.42
C ILE A 131 10.18 -4.79 2.55
N LYS A 132 11.37 -4.50 2.02
CA LYS A 132 11.66 -3.35 1.13
C LYS A 132 11.76 -3.77 -0.34
#